data_AF-A0A1T3D054-F1
#
_entry.id   AF-A0A1T3D054-F1
#
_cell.length_a   1.000
_cell.length_b   1.000
_cell.length_c   1.000
_cell.angle_alpha   90.00
_cell.angle_beta   90.00
_cell.angle_gamma   90.00
#
_symmetry.space_group_name_H-M   'P 1'
#
loop_
_entity.id
_entity.type
_entity.pdbx_description
1 polymer ?
#
loop_
_entity_poly.entity_id
_entity_poly.type
_entity_poly.pdbx_seq_one_letter_code
_entity_poly.pdbx_strand_id
1 'polypeptide(L)'
;MAEQFTRDVQVNIPPLRLEVAAVKEYLIQKHGRTAGKATQHPQYANGVAAVKAYHKQAANMNAREQREYIDNIAKGWFFVEPSAETKPSNHRAHRNDPYSWPNWVLLNALYPGNVGQHRERAERIFGDYNISDFTAIYRQHHPRRGQAVAQAPVAAFWPHNIGRYSERQEQRQ
;
A
#
# COMPACT_ATOMS: atom_id res chain seq x y z
N MET A 1 2.54 -5.79 27.91
CA MET A 1 1.54 -6.57 27.17
C MET A 1 1.36 -5.89 25.82
N ALA A 2 1.63 -6.57 24.71
CA ALA A 2 1.39 -6.04 23.38
C ALA A 2 0.02 -6.53 22.93
N GLU A 3 -0.95 -5.64 22.79
CA GLU A 3 -2.19 -5.94 22.07
C GLU A 3 -1.82 -6.33 20.64
N GLN A 4 -2.07 -7.59 20.28
CA GLN A 4 -2.00 -8.04 18.91
C GLN A 4 -3.16 -7.36 18.15
N PHE A 5 -2.83 -6.43 17.26
CA PHE A 5 -3.80 -5.88 16.31
C PHE A 5 -4.10 -6.95 15.26
N THR A 6 -5.04 -7.84 15.54
CA THR A 6 -5.63 -8.68 14.51
C THR A 6 -6.30 -7.77 13.48
N ARG A 7 -5.79 -7.76 12.25
CA ARG A 7 -6.41 -7.01 11.16
C ARG A 7 -7.72 -7.71 10.83
N ASP A 8 -8.83 -7.13 11.26
CA ASP A 8 -10.15 -7.44 10.72
C ASP A 8 -10.19 -6.95 9.26
N VAL A 9 -9.53 -7.69 8.37
CA VAL A 9 -9.61 -7.46 6.93
C VAL A 9 -11.02 -7.86 6.53
N GLN A 10 -11.92 -6.89 6.38
CA GLN A 10 -13.17 -7.11 5.68
C GLN A 10 -12.84 -7.34 4.19
N VAL A 11 -12.55 -8.61 3.87
CA VAL A 11 -12.28 -9.10 2.53
C VAL A 11 -13.58 -8.98 1.73
N ASN A 12 -13.82 -7.84 1.08
CA ASN A 12 -14.80 -7.61 -0.01
C ASN A 12 -15.08 -6.12 -0.31
N ILE A 13 -14.31 -5.16 0.23
CA ILE A 13 -14.52 -3.75 -0.11
C ILE A 13 -13.88 -3.46 -1.48
N PRO A 14 -14.63 -2.97 -2.49
CA PRO A 14 -14.06 -2.61 -3.78
C PRO A 14 -12.92 -1.60 -3.63
N PRO A 15 -11.76 -1.82 -4.28
CA PRO A 15 -10.65 -0.88 -4.25
C PRO A 15 -11.09 0.51 -4.73
N LEU A 16 -10.76 1.56 -3.99
CA LEU A 16 -10.93 2.94 -4.44
C LEU A 16 -9.97 3.22 -5.59
N ARG A 17 -10.39 4.07 -6.53
CA ARG A 17 -9.55 4.43 -7.67
C ARG A 17 -8.45 5.40 -7.23
N LEU A 18 -7.21 5.05 -7.55
CA LEU A 18 -6.07 5.95 -7.45
C LEU A 18 -5.23 5.82 -8.72
N GLU A 19 -5.00 6.93 -9.41
CA GLU A 19 -4.30 6.95 -10.68
C GLU A 19 -3.05 7.82 -10.62
N VAL A 20 -2.10 7.57 -11.52
CA VAL A 20 -0.89 8.40 -11.67
C VAL A 20 -1.23 9.86 -11.99
N ALA A 21 -2.43 10.14 -12.50
CA ALA A 21 -2.95 11.50 -12.68
C ALA A 21 -2.94 12.31 -11.38
N ALA A 22 -3.25 11.70 -10.23
CA ALA A 22 -3.23 12.38 -8.93
C ALA A 22 -1.83 12.91 -8.57
N VAL A 23 -0.77 12.17 -8.91
CA VAL A 23 0.62 12.61 -8.72
C VAL A 23 0.93 13.81 -9.61
N LYS A 24 0.49 13.79 -10.88
CA LYS A 24 0.68 14.91 -11.80
C LYS A 24 -0.03 16.16 -11.31
N GLU A 25 -1.28 16.03 -10.89
CA GLU A 25 -2.09 17.12 -10.34
C GLU A 25 -1.44 17.74 -9.11
N TYR A 26 -0.94 16.92 -8.18
CA TYR A 26 -0.20 17.40 -7.01
C TYR A 26 1.01 18.25 -7.43
N LEU A 27 1.84 17.74 -8.34
CA LEU A 27 3.04 18.44 -8.80
C LEU A 27 2.74 19.74 -9.55
N ILE A 28 1.63 19.78 -10.29
CA ILE A 28 1.16 21.00 -10.96
C ILE A 28 0.73 22.03 -9.91
N GLN A 29 -0.17 21.64 -9.00
CA GLN A 29 -0.79 22.54 -8.02
C GLN A 29 0.20 23.05 -6.97
N LYS A 30 1.06 22.19 -6.45
CA LYS A 30 1.93 22.49 -5.31
C LYS A 30 3.34 22.94 -5.71
N HIS A 31 3.77 22.65 -6.93
CA HIS A 31 5.11 23.01 -7.42
C HIS A 31 5.10 23.85 -8.71
N GLY A 32 3.94 24.41 -9.08
CA GLY A 32 3.81 25.37 -10.19
C GLY A 32 4.25 24.82 -11.55
N ARG A 33 4.19 23.50 -11.74
CA ARG A 33 4.63 22.85 -12.98
C ARG A 33 3.52 22.91 -14.03
N THR A 34 3.88 23.11 -15.29
CA THR A 34 2.96 22.83 -16.40
C THR A 34 2.80 21.32 -16.57
N ALA A 35 1.69 20.86 -17.16
CA ALA A 35 1.36 19.44 -17.28
C ALA A 35 2.48 18.59 -17.94
N GLY A 36 3.17 19.14 -18.94
CA GLY A 36 4.32 18.48 -19.57
C GLY A 36 5.55 18.36 -18.66
N LYS A 37 5.79 19.35 -17.79
CA LYS A 37 6.95 19.41 -16.89
C LYS A 37 6.75 18.62 -15.59
N ALA A 38 5.53 18.28 -15.22
CA ALA A 38 5.24 17.48 -14.01
C ALA A 38 5.92 16.10 -14.06
N THR A 39 5.96 15.47 -15.24
CA THR A 39 6.59 14.16 -15.42
C THR A 39 8.12 14.17 -15.33
N GLN A 40 8.74 15.34 -15.51
CA GLN A 40 10.18 15.55 -15.39
C GLN A 40 10.61 15.88 -13.96
N HIS A 41 9.67 16.01 -13.03
CA HIS A 41 10.00 16.29 -11.64
C HIS A 41 10.74 15.09 -11.02
N PRO A 42 11.83 15.29 -10.25
CA PRO A 42 12.59 14.18 -9.66
C PRO A 42 11.72 13.23 -8.82
N GLN A 43 10.68 13.76 -8.17
CA GLN A 43 9.76 13.01 -7.32
C GLN A 43 8.61 12.32 -8.09
N TYR A 44 8.50 12.53 -9.41
CA TYR A 44 7.44 11.90 -10.21
C TYR A 44 7.56 10.38 -10.21
N ALA A 45 8.79 9.86 -10.34
CA ALA A 45 9.06 8.43 -10.29
C ALA A 45 8.62 7.81 -8.95
N ASN A 46 8.86 8.52 -7.84
CA ASN A 46 8.43 8.10 -6.50
C ASN A 46 6.91 8.04 -6.38
N GLY A 47 6.21 9.06 -6.90
CA GLY A 47 4.75 9.04 -6.96
C GLY A 47 4.20 7.89 -7.82
N VAL A 48 4.83 7.58 -8.95
CA VAL A 48 4.45 6.43 -9.78
C VAL A 48 4.66 5.11 -9.03
N ALA A 49 5.78 4.95 -8.32
CA ALA A 49 6.06 3.78 -7.50
C ALA A 49 5.01 3.62 -6.39
N ALA A 50 4.66 4.72 -5.71
CA ALA A 50 3.64 4.75 -4.67
C ALA A 50 2.24 4.36 -5.19
N VAL A 51 1.83 4.84 -6.37
CA VAL A 51 0.55 4.44 -6.98
C VAL A 51 0.55 2.96 -7.38
N LYS A 52 1.65 2.45 -7.93
CA LYS A 52 1.78 1.02 -8.25
C LYS A 52 1.70 0.15 -6.99
N ALA A 53 2.31 0.57 -5.89
CA ALA A 53 2.22 -0.16 -4.63
C ALA A 53 0.79 -0.17 -4.07
N TYR A 54 0.04 0.93 -4.22
CA TYR A 54 -1.38 0.93 -3.92
C TYR A 54 -2.16 -0.08 -4.78
N HIS A 55 -1.94 -0.12 -6.10
CA HIS A 55 -2.61 -1.10 -6.98
C HIS A 55 -2.36 -2.55 -6.55
N LYS A 56 -1.15 -2.84 -6.03
CA LYS A 56 -0.81 -4.17 -5.50
C LYS A 56 -1.56 -4.53 -4.21
N GLN A 57 -2.03 -3.56 -3.44
CA GLN A 57 -2.50 -3.79 -2.08
C GLN A 57 -3.91 -3.29 -1.78
N ALA A 58 -4.51 -2.47 -2.64
CA ALA A 58 -5.81 -1.86 -2.37
C ALA A 58 -6.93 -2.89 -2.13
N ALA A 59 -6.89 -4.05 -2.80
CA ALA A 59 -7.82 -5.15 -2.57
C ALA A 59 -7.61 -5.89 -1.23
N ASN A 60 -6.45 -5.70 -0.61
CA ASN A 60 -6.09 -6.24 0.70
C ASN A 60 -6.17 -5.16 1.82
N MET A 61 -6.76 -4.00 1.51
CA MET A 61 -6.97 -2.91 2.45
C MET A 61 -8.45 -2.72 2.74
N ASN A 62 -8.80 -2.43 3.99
CA ASN A 62 -10.14 -1.99 4.32
C ASN A 62 -10.41 -0.54 3.85
N ALA A 63 -11.65 -0.07 3.91
CA ALA A 63 -12.02 1.26 3.41
C ALA A 63 -11.25 2.41 4.08
N ARG A 64 -10.93 2.29 5.38
CA ARG A 64 -10.16 3.31 6.11
C ARG A 64 -8.73 3.36 5.59
N GLU A 65 -8.08 2.21 5.47
CA GLU A 65 -6.71 2.09 4.97
C GLU A 65 -6.59 2.58 3.52
N GLN A 66 -7.57 2.26 2.67
CA GLN A 66 -7.59 2.75 1.30
C GLN A 66 -7.68 4.28 1.23
N ARG A 67 -8.56 4.89 2.04
CA ARG A 67 -8.68 6.36 2.12
C ARG A 67 -7.40 6.99 2.65
N GLU A 68 -6.82 6.42 3.70
CA GLU A 68 -5.57 6.90 4.28
C GLU A 68 -4.44 6.90 3.25
N TYR A 69 -4.29 5.82 2.46
CA TYR A 69 -3.28 5.78 1.40
C TYR A 69 -3.52 6.87 0.35
N ILE A 70 -4.76 7.04 -0.10
CA ILE A 70 -5.12 8.08 -1.08
C ILE A 70 -4.80 9.48 -0.53
N ASP A 71 -5.14 9.73 0.74
CA ASP A 71 -4.84 10.99 1.43
C ASP A 71 -3.33 11.23 1.51
N ASN A 72 -2.54 10.18 1.75
CA ASN A 72 -1.08 10.29 1.76
C ASN A 72 -0.54 10.74 0.39
N ILE A 73 -1.09 10.21 -0.71
CA ILE A 73 -0.72 10.65 -2.06
C ILE A 73 -1.16 12.09 -2.31
N ALA A 74 -2.38 12.46 -1.93
CA ALA A 74 -2.89 13.83 -2.06
C ALA A 74 -2.07 14.85 -1.24
N LYS A 75 -1.51 14.44 -0.10
CA LYS A 75 -0.61 15.25 0.73
C LYS A 75 0.83 15.27 0.24
N GLY A 76 1.17 14.50 -0.81
CA GLY A 76 2.52 14.44 -1.37
C GLY A 76 3.50 13.58 -0.57
N TRP A 77 3.02 12.61 0.20
CA TRP A 77 3.88 11.76 1.04
C TRP A 77 4.76 10.79 0.23
N PHE A 78 4.66 10.80 -1.10
CA PHE A 78 5.63 10.12 -1.97
C PHE A 78 6.95 10.89 -2.13
N PHE A 79 7.07 12.10 -1.56
CA PHE A 79 8.31 12.87 -1.60
C PHE A 79 9.36 12.27 -0.67
N VAL A 80 10.50 11.88 -1.27
CA VAL A 80 11.70 11.50 -0.53
C VAL A 80 12.53 12.76 -0.29
N GLU A 81 12.59 13.20 0.97
CA GLU A 81 13.46 14.29 1.41
C GLU A 81 14.93 13.80 1.46
N PRO A 82 15.94 14.66 1.24
CA PRO A 82 17.35 14.25 1.26
C PRO A 82 17.76 13.53 2.56
N SER A 83 17.19 13.95 3.69
CA SER A 83 17.43 13.31 5.00
C SER A 83 16.87 11.89 5.10
N ALA A 84 15.93 11.51 4.23
CA ALA A 84 15.29 10.20 4.21
C ALA A 84 15.92 9.23 3.20
N GLU A 85 16.70 9.72 2.23
CA GLU A 85 17.41 8.89 1.24
C GLU A 85 18.30 7.83 1.89
N THR A 86 19.04 8.20 2.93
CA THR A 86 19.93 7.31 3.69
C THR A 86 19.29 6.78 4.97
N LYS A 87 18.24 7.45 5.45
CA LYS A 87 17.58 7.12 6.72
C LYS A 87 16.05 7.18 6.58
N PRO A 88 15.41 6.10 6.08
CA PRO A 88 13.96 6.05 5.83
C PRO A 88 13.07 6.44 7.02
N SER A 89 13.55 6.32 8.26
CA SER A 89 12.82 6.79 9.47
C SER A 89 12.58 8.30 9.50
N ASN A 90 13.32 9.08 8.71
CA ASN A 90 13.12 10.52 8.56
C ASN A 90 11.98 10.86 7.59
N HIS A 91 11.49 9.88 6.83
CA HIS A 91 10.42 10.09 5.88
C HIS A 91 9.13 10.56 6.56
N ARG A 92 8.38 11.44 5.89
CA ARG A 92 7.16 12.04 6.45
C ARG A 92 6.11 11.00 6.86
N ALA A 93 5.95 9.94 6.07
CA ALA A 93 5.01 8.86 6.38
C ALA A 93 5.35 8.15 7.71
N HIS A 94 6.63 8.05 8.05
CA HIS A 94 7.05 7.49 9.33
C HIS A 94 6.87 8.49 10.48
N ARG A 95 7.18 9.77 10.29
CA ARG A 95 7.12 10.77 11.38
C ARG A 95 5.71 11.04 11.91
N ASN A 96 4.71 11.01 11.02
CA ASN A 96 3.35 11.44 11.37
C ASN A 96 2.45 10.30 11.86
N ASP A 97 2.58 9.11 11.28
CA ASP A 97 1.83 7.92 11.72
C ASP A 97 2.66 6.66 11.42
N PRO A 98 3.61 6.30 12.29
CA PRO A 98 4.61 5.30 11.95
C PRO A 98 4.06 3.86 11.79
N TYR A 99 2.78 3.60 12.08
CA TYR A 99 2.29 2.22 12.30
C TYR A 99 0.99 1.86 11.59
N SER A 100 0.70 2.48 10.44
CA SER A 100 -0.40 2.04 9.58
C SER A 100 0.09 1.15 8.44
N TRP A 101 -0.74 0.21 8.00
CA TRP A 101 -0.43 -0.59 6.81
C TRP A 101 -0.25 0.27 5.55
N PRO A 102 -1.08 1.30 5.30
CA PRO A 102 -0.84 2.23 4.20
C PRO A 102 0.57 2.82 4.19
N ASN A 103 1.06 3.25 5.36
CA ASN A 103 2.39 3.82 5.49
C ASN A 103 3.48 2.77 5.28
N TRP A 104 3.29 1.53 5.75
CA TRP A 104 4.19 0.42 5.44
C TRP A 104 4.29 0.17 3.94
N VAL A 105 3.15 0.04 3.24
CA VAL A 105 3.10 -0.18 1.79
C VAL A 105 3.77 0.95 1.03
N LEU A 106 3.53 2.20 1.42
CA LEU A 106 4.15 3.38 0.83
C LEU A 106 5.68 3.39 1.05
N LEU A 107 6.14 3.18 2.28
CA LEU A 107 7.56 3.19 2.61
C LEU A 107 8.31 2.07 1.90
N ASN A 108 7.74 0.86 1.85
CA ASN A 108 8.35 -0.27 1.15
C ASN A 108 8.50 0.02 -0.36
N ALA A 109 7.56 0.75 -0.95
CA ALA A 109 7.62 1.16 -2.35
C ALA A 109 8.72 2.20 -2.63
N LEU A 110 8.97 3.10 -1.68
CA LEU A 110 9.96 4.18 -1.82
C LEU A 110 11.38 3.73 -1.46
N TYR A 111 11.51 2.76 -0.56
CA TYR A 111 12.81 2.26 -0.06
C TYR A 111 12.90 0.73 -0.20
N PRO A 112 12.89 0.19 -1.44
CA PRO A 112 12.90 -1.24 -1.66
C PRO A 112 14.15 -1.87 -1.05
N GLY A 113 13.96 -2.84 -0.15
CA GLY A 113 15.05 -3.55 0.53
C GLY A 113 15.78 -2.75 1.62
N ASN A 114 15.48 -1.45 1.79
CA ASN A 114 16.13 -0.58 2.77
C ASN A 114 15.10 0.16 3.62
N VAL A 115 14.18 -0.58 4.23
CA VAL A 115 13.23 -0.02 5.23
C VAL A 115 13.80 -0.09 6.65
N GLY A 116 15.01 -0.62 6.86
CA GLY A 116 15.69 -0.66 8.15
C GLY A 116 14.86 -1.31 9.26
N GLN A 117 14.90 -0.73 10.47
CA GLN A 117 14.17 -1.18 11.66
C GLN A 117 12.63 -1.18 11.49
N HIS A 118 12.10 -0.60 10.41
CA HIS A 118 10.66 -0.60 10.14
C HIS A 118 10.16 -2.00 9.80
N ARG A 119 11.02 -2.88 9.25
CA ARG A 119 10.65 -4.24 8.88
C ARG A 119 10.29 -5.10 10.08
N GLU A 120 11.17 -5.18 11.07
CA GLU A 120 10.94 -5.95 12.32
C GLU A 120 9.70 -5.45 13.05
N ARG A 121 9.47 -4.13 13.02
CA ARG A 121 8.31 -3.54 13.67
C ARG A 121 7.02 -3.78 12.90
N ALA A 122 7.05 -3.74 11.57
CA ALA A 122 5.91 -4.10 10.73
C ALA A 122 5.54 -5.58 10.91
N GLU A 123 6.52 -6.47 10.97
CA GLU A 123 6.32 -7.90 11.27
C GLU A 123 5.60 -8.09 12.60
N ARG A 124 6.05 -7.41 13.65
CA ARG A 124 5.45 -7.51 14.98
C ARG A 124 4.00 -7.00 15.03
N ILE A 125 3.67 -5.96 14.26
CA ILE A 125 2.34 -5.33 14.28
C ILE A 125 1.36 -6.04 13.37
N PHE A 126 1.79 -6.42 12.17
CA PHE A 126 0.91 -6.97 11.13
C PHE A 126 0.97 -8.49 11.01
N GLY A 127 1.90 -9.17 11.71
CA GLY A 127 2.15 -10.60 11.62
C GLY A 127 2.93 -11.01 10.36
N ASP A 128 2.64 -10.36 9.23
CA ASP A 128 3.39 -10.46 7.98
C ASP A 128 3.54 -9.06 7.36
N TYR A 129 4.75 -8.74 6.89
CA TYR A 129 5.08 -7.46 6.25
C TYR A 129 5.28 -7.61 4.74
N ASN A 130 5.13 -8.82 4.20
CA ASN A 130 5.25 -9.07 2.77
C ASN A 130 4.12 -8.38 1.99
N ILE A 131 4.49 -7.74 0.89
CA ILE A 131 3.56 -7.10 -0.03
C ILE A 131 3.24 -8.06 -1.16
N SER A 132 2.15 -8.82 -1.00
CA SER A 132 1.57 -9.64 -2.08
C SER A 132 1.09 -8.77 -3.25
N ASP A 133 0.99 -9.35 -4.44
CA ASP A 133 0.54 -8.62 -5.63
C ASP A 133 -0.94 -8.91 -5.94
N PHE A 134 -1.83 -8.00 -5.56
CA PHE A 134 -3.25 -8.04 -5.88
C PHE A 134 -3.65 -7.13 -7.05
N THR A 135 -2.70 -6.75 -7.91
CA THR A 135 -2.95 -5.85 -9.05
C THR A 135 -4.04 -6.39 -9.98
N ALA A 136 -4.14 -7.71 -10.15
CA ALA A 136 -5.18 -8.33 -10.95
C ALA A 136 -6.60 -8.01 -10.44
N ILE A 137 -6.81 -8.09 -9.12
CA ILE A 137 -8.08 -7.76 -8.48
C ILE A 137 -8.39 -6.27 -8.65
N TYR A 138 -7.41 -5.39 -8.39
CA TYR A 138 -7.57 -3.95 -8.63
C TYR A 138 -8.04 -3.65 -10.07
N ARG A 139 -7.43 -4.30 -11.07
CA ARG A 139 -7.77 -4.11 -12.49
C ARG A 139 -9.14 -4.64 -12.89
N GLN A 140 -9.67 -5.65 -12.20
CA GLN A 140 -11.05 -6.12 -12.42
C GLN A 140 -12.07 -5.03 -12.09
N HIS A 141 -11.81 -4.24 -11.03
CA HIS A 141 -12.67 -3.11 -10.66
C HIS A 141 -12.40 -1.85 -11.49
N HIS A 142 -11.16 -1.67 -11.97
CA HIS A 142 -10.74 -0.48 -12.71
C HIS A 142 -10.11 -0.86 -14.07
N PRO A 143 -10.88 -1.39 -15.03
CA PRO A 143 -10.37 -1.74 -16.34
C PRO A 143 -9.84 -0.48 -17.06
N ARG A 144 -8.76 -0.64 -17.84
CA ARG A 144 -8.26 0.45 -18.68
C ARG A 144 -9.30 0.77 -19.75
N ARG A 145 -9.46 2.05 -20.09
CA ARG A 145 -10.28 2.45 -21.25
C ARG A 145 -9.79 1.69 -22.49
N GLY A 146 -10.68 0.93 -23.13
CA GLY A 146 -10.38 0.08 -24.29
C GLY A 146 -10.16 -1.41 -23.99
N GLN A 147 -10.11 -1.82 -22.71
CA GLN A 147 -10.17 -3.23 -22.34
C GLN A 147 -11.62 -3.60 -22.02
N ALA A 148 -12.32 -4.18 -22.99
CA ALA A 148 -13.56 -4.90 -22.72
C ALA A 148 -13.22 -6.07 -21.78
N VAL A 149 -13.63 -5.96 -20.52
CA VAL A 149 -13.56 -7.09 -19.60
C VAL A 149 -14.65 -8.05 -20.02
N ALA A 150 -14.25 -9.16 -20.66
CA ALA A 150 -15.07 -10.35 -20.64
C ALA A 150 -15.34 -10.64 -19.16
N GLN A 151 -16.61 -10.57 -18.76
CA GLN A 151 -17.04 -10.90 -17.42
C GLN A 151 -16.68 -12.36 -17.20
N ALA A 152 -15.53 -12.62 -16.58
CA ALA A 152 -15.27 -13.93 -16.03
C ALA A 152 -16.24 -14.08 -14.84
N PRO A 153 -17.03 -15.17 -14.79
CA PRO A 153 -17.85 -15.44 -13.63
C PRO A 153 -16.94 -15.43 -12.40
N VAL A 154 -17.46 -14.92 -11.30
CA VAL A 154 -16.84 -14.95 -9.97
C VAL A 154 -16.72 -16.43 -9.55
N ALA A 155 -15.81 -17.17 -10.17
CA ALA A 155 -15.38 -18.46 -9.70
C ALA A 155 -14.60 -18.16 -8.44
N ALA A 156 -15.19 -18.52 -7.30
CA ALA A 156 -14.61 -18.42 -6.00
C ALA A 156 -13.24 -19.11 -5.98
N PHE A 157 -12.18 -18.34 -6.23
CA PHE A 157 -10.81 -18.82 -6.17
C PHE A 157 -10.42 -18.82 -4.69
N TRP A 158 -10.90 -19.84 -3.98
CA TRP A 158 -10.42 -20.19 -2.66
C TRP A 158 -9.10 -20.95 -2.80
N PRO A 159 -7.96 -20.40 -2.37
CA PRO A 159 -6.93 -21.27 -1.82
C PRO A 159 -7.48 -21.77 -0.48
N HIS A 160 -8.07 -22.96 -0.48
CA HIS A 160 -8.13 -23.79 0.72
C HIS A 160 -6.70 -24.12 1.14
N ASN A 161 -6.07 -23.25 1.92
CA ASN A 161 -4.95 -23.62 2.78
C ASN A 161 -4.74 -22.55 3.87
N ILE A 162 -5.72 -22.41 4.75
CA ILE A 162 -5.42 -22.02 6.12
C ILE A 162 -4.82 -23.26 6.75
N GLY A 163 -3.49 -23.36 6.69
CA GLY A 163 -2.75 -24.45 7.30
C GLY A 163 -3.12 -24.53 8.79
N ARG A 164 -3.76 -25.64 9.17
CA ARG A 164 -3.82 -26.13 10.54
C ARG A 164 -2.40 -26.23 11.10
N TYR A 165 -2.14 -25.54 12.20
CA TYR A 165 -1.18 -25.92 13.25
C TYR A 165 -1.66 -25.25 14.55
N SER A 166 -1.99 -25.91 15.64
CA SER A 166 -2.34 -27.31 15.92
C SER A 166 -2.91 -27.30 17.34
N GLU A 167 -4.07 -27.91 17.54
CA GLU A 167 -4.47 -28.42 18.86
C GLU A 167 -3.41 -29.43 19.33
N ARG A 168 -2.78 -29.17 20.47
CA ARG A 168 -2.24 -30.12 21.46
C ARG A 168 -1.82 -29.30 22.69
N GLN A 169 -2.16 -29.58 23.94
CA GLN A 169 -2.95 -30.59 24.63
C GLN A 169 -3.31 -29.94 25.97
N GLU A 170 -4.58 -30.00 26.37
CA GLU A 170 -4.91 -30.06 27.79
C GLU A 170 -4.49 -31.44 28.35
N GLN A 171 -4.16 -31.42 29.64
CA GLN A 171 -3.95 -32.53 30.57
C GLN A 171 -2.56 -33.18 30.62
N ARG A 172 -1.84 -32.86 31.70
CA ARG A 172 -1.40 -33.85 32.69
C ARG A 172 -1.13 -33.19 34.04
N GLN A 173 -1.98 -33.56 35.00
CA GLN A 173 -1.86 -33.63 36.46
C GLN A 173 -1.73 -32.34 37.26
#